data_AF-A0A950NL38-F1
#
_entry.id   AF-A0A950NL38-F1
#
_cell.length_a   1.000
_cell.length_b   1.000
_cell.length_c   1.000
_cell.angle_alpha   90.00
_cell.angle_beta   90.00
_cell.angle_gamma   90.00
#
_symmetry.space_group_name_H-M   'P 1'
#
loop_
_entity.id
_entity.type
_entity.pdbx_description
1 polymer ?
#
loop_
_entity_poly.entity_id
_entity_poly.type
_entity_poly.pdbx_seq_one_letter_code
_entity_poly.pdbx_strand_id
1 'polypeptide(L)' 'MKFGGTSVADAQRIKRAARRIVVQREAGKRVVAVLSARGQTTDELIAMAEEVSPHPDRREMDMLLSTGERISCALCAM' A
#
# COMPACT_ATOMS: atom_id res chain seq x y z
N MET A 1 11.13 -7.78 2.08
CA MET A 1 10.04 -8.38 1.27
C MET A 1 9.22 -7.25 0.67
N LYS A 2 8.87 -7.29 -0.62
CA LYS A 2 8.01 -6.27 -1.25
C LYS A 2 6.71 -6.89 -1.76
N PHE A 3 5.59 -6.22 -1.51
CA PHE A 3 4.27 -6.64 -1.96
C PHE A 3 3.67 -5.52 -2.83
N GLY A 4 3.39 -5.82 -4.10
CA GLY A 4 2.72 -4.88 -5.01
C GLY A 4 1.22 -4.78 -4.75
N GLY A 5 0.55 -3.82 -5.38
CA GLY A 5 -0.88 -3.54 -5.12
C GLY A 5 -1.80 -4.75 -5.33
N THR A 6 -1.51 -5.59 -6.34
CA THR A 6 -2.24 -6.86 -6.55
C THR A 6 -2.02 -7.88 -5.44
N SER A 7 -0.91 -7.81 -4.71
CA SER A 7 -0.62 -8.70 -3.57
C SER A 7 -1.29 -8.26 -2.27
N VAL A 8 -1.87 -7.06 -2.25
CA VAL A 8 -2.56 -6.49 -1.09
C VAL A 8 -3.97 -6.00 -1.44
N ALA A 9 -4.49 -6.39 -2.62
CA ALA A 9 -5.72 -5.84 -3.23
C ALA A 9 -6.99 -5.97 -2.37
N ASP A 10 -7.03 -6.95 -1.47
CA ASP A 10 -8.18 -7.23 -0.61
C ASP A 10 -7.72 -7.79 0.75
N ALA A 11 -8.65 -7.92 1.69
CA ALA A 11 -8.36 -8.37 3.05
C ALA A 11 -7.73 -9.78 3.09
N GLN A 12 -8.12 -10.70 2.20
CA GLN A 12 -7.56 -12.05 2.17
C GLN A 12 -6.11 -12.02 1.69
N ARG A 13 -5.81 -11.20 0.69
CA ARG A 13 -4.46 -11.00 0.17
C ARG A 13 -3.55 -10.30 1.18
N ILE A 14 -4.05 -9.30 1.91
CA ILE A 14 -3.34 -8.67 3.03
C ILE A 14 -3.00 -9.71 4.10
N LYS A 15 -3.97 -10.50 4.55
CA LYS A 15 -3.72 -11.60 5.52
C LYS A 15 -2.70 -12.60 5.00
N ARG A 16 -2.72 -12.92 3.71
CA ARG A 16 -1.72 -13.79 3.07
C ARG A 16 -0.33 -13.15 3.05
N ALA A 17 -0.22 -11.85 2.76
CA ALA A 17 1.04 -11.13 2.81
C ALA A 17 1.62 -11.11 4.23
N ALA A 18 0.79 -10.78 5.23
CA ALA A 18 1.16 -10.79 6.64
C ALA A 18 1.66 -12.17 7.09
N ARG A 19 0.95 -13.27 6.77
CA ARG A 19 1.41 -14.64 7.07
C ARG A 19 2.78 -14.94 6.48
N ARG A 20 3.06 -14.50 5.24
CA ARG A 20 4.38 -14.69 4.62
C ARG A 20 5.49 -13.94 5.37
N ILE A 21 5.19 -12.74 5.88
CA ILE A 21 6.13 -11.96 6.70
C ILE A 21 6.42 -12.70 8.01
N VAL A 22 5.37 -13.15 8.71
CA VAL A 22 5.49 -13.91 9.97
C VAL A 22 6.32 -15.17 9.79
N VAL A 23 6.04 -15.98 8.76
CA VAL A 23 6.81 -17.21 8.47
C VAL A 23 8.31 -16.92 8.29
N GLN A 24 8.69 -15.82 7.62
CA GLN A 24 10.10 -15.48 7.48
C GLN A 24 10.74 -15.05 8.81
N ARG A 25 9.97 -14.36 9.67
CA ARG A 25 10.43 -13.99 11.01
C ARG A 25 10.59 -15.20 11.92
N GLU A 26 9.64 -16.13 11.91
CA GLU A 26 9.68 -17.39 12.67
C GLU A 26 10.83 -18.30 12.21
N ALA A 27 11.22 -18.23 10.93
CA ALA A 27 12.44 -18.86 10.42
C ALA A 27 13.74 -18.16 10.87
N GLY A 28 13.70 -17.30 11.88
CA GLY A 28 14.86 -16.63 12.48
C GLY A 28 15.39 -15.41 11.73
N LYS A 29 14.70 -14.92 10.70
CA LYS A 29 15.17 -13.77 9.90
C LYS A 29 14.75 -12.44 10.50
N ARG A 30 15.59 -11.40 10.34
CA ARG A 30 15.16 -10.00 10.51
C ARG A 30 14.46 -9.55 9.23
N VAL A 31 13.19 -9.18 9.33
CA VAL A 31 12.34 -8.90 8.17
C VAL A 31 12.00 -7.42 8.13
N VAL A 32 12.19 -6.81 6.96
CA VAL A 32 11.60 -5.53 6.57
C VAL A 32 10.60 -5.81 5.44
N ALA A 33 9.39 -5.27 5.55
CA ALA A 33 8.34 -5.41 4.55
C ALA A 33 7.98 -4.03 3.96
N VAL A 34 7.79 -3.99 2.63
CA VAL A 34 7.37 -2.80 1.89
C VAL A 34 6.09 -3.14 1.14
N LEU A 35 5.05 -2.32 1.31
CA LEU A 35 3.73 -2.51 0.71
C LEU A 35 3.40 -1.31 -0.17
N SER A 36 2.91 -1.58 -1.38
CA SER A 36 2.30 -0.56 -2.25
C SER A 36 0.87 -0.24 -1.80
N ALA A 37 0.28 0.84 -2.34
CA ALA A 37 -1.16 1.07 -2.25
C ALA A 37 -1.97 -0.14 -2.77
N ARG A 38 -3.17 -0.32 -2.21
CA ARG A 38 -4.03 -1.47 -2.45
C ARG A 38 -4.71 -1.40 -3.81
N GLY A 39 -4.69 -2.49 -4.59
CA GLY A 39 -5.54 -2.60 -5.78
C GLY A 39 -5.36 -1.44 -6.77
N GLN A 40 -6.44 -0.72 -7.04
CA GLN A 40 -6.50 0.46 -7.93
C GLN A 40 -6.49 1.79 -7.15
N THR A 41 -6.21 1.78 -5.85
CA THR A 41 -6.34 2.99 -5.00
C THR A 41 -5.45 4.15 -5.45
N THR A 42 -4.27 3.91 -6.02
CA THR A 42 -3.45 5.00 -6.58
C THR A 42 -4.16 5.70 -7.74
N ASP A 43 -4.80 4.94 -8.63
CA ASP A 43 -5.53 5.50 -9.77
C ASP A 43 -6.76 6.29 -9.30
N GLU A 44 -7.48 5.77 -8.29
CA GLU A 44 -8.60 6.47 -7.65
C GLU A 44 -8.16 7.81 -7.00
N LEU A 45 -7.01 7.83 -6.33
CA LEU A 45 -6.45 9.04 -5.73
C LEU A 45 -6.04 10.07 -6.80
N ILE A 46 -5.45 9.63 -7.91
CA ILE A 46 -5.12 10.50 -9.05
C ILE A 46 -6.40 11.11 -9.62
N ALA A 47 -7.43 10.30 -9.87
CA ALA A 47 -8.70 10.77 -10.41
C ALA A 47 -9.33 11.85 -9.50
N MET A 48 -9.35 11.63 -8.18
CA MET A 48 -9.85 12.64 -7.23
C MET A 48 -9.05 13.94 -7.25
N ALA A 49 -7.72 13.88 -7.42
CA ALA A 49 -6.91 15.09 -7.54
C ALA A 49 -7.21 15.87 -8.83
N GLU A 50 -7.41 15.16 -9.94
CA GLU A 50 -7.75 15.74 -11.25
C GLU A 50 -9.15 16.38 -11.27
N GLU A 51 -10.10 15.84 -10.50
CA GLU A 51 -11.42 16.46 -10.29
C GLU A 51 -11.32 17.82 -9.58
N VAL A 52 -10.34 17.99 -8.68
CA VAL A 52 -10.12 19.25 -7.94
C VAL A 52 -9.30 20.24 -8.76
N SER A 53 -8.28 19.77 -9.47
CA SER A 53 -7.41 20.61 -10.32
C SER A 53 -6.94 19.82 -11.54
N PRO A 54 -7.12 20.34 -12.78
CA PRO A 54 -6.57 19.71 -13.98
C PRO A 54 -5.02 19.72 -14.01
N HIS A 55 -4.39 20.51 -13.13
CA HIS A 55 -2.95 20.55 -12.93
C HIS A 55 -2.64 20.48 -11.42
N PRO A 56 -2.74 19.29 -10.80
CA PRO A 56 -2.46 19.14 -9.38
C PRO A 56 -1.01 19.54 -9.06
N ASP A 57 -0.83 20.26 -7.96
CA ASP A 57 0.52 20.55 -7.47
C ASP A 57 1.24 19.24 -7.11
N ARG A 58 2.50 19.11 -7.54
CA ARG A 58 3.27 17.88 -7.37
C ARG A 58 3.49 17.52 -5.90
N ARG A 59 3.70 18.51 -5.04
CA ARG A 59 3.92 18.28 -3.60
C ARG A 59 2.66 17.78 -2.93
N GLU A 60 1.51 18.35 -3.29
CA GLU A 60 0.21 17.90 -2.77
C GLU A 60 -0.18 16.53 -3.33
N MET A 61 0.16 16.23 -4.60
CA MET A 61 0.00 14.90 -5.18
C MET A 61 0.82 13.86 -4.40
N ASP A 62 2.10 14.12 -4.12
CA ASP A 62 2.94 13.21 -3.33
C ASP A 62 2.32 12.94 -1.94
N MET A 63 1.79 13.99 -1.30
CA MET A 63 1.10 13.85 -0.01
C MET A 63 -0.14 12.96 -0.12
N LEU A 64 -1.00 13.19 -1.13
CA LEU A 64 -2.21 12.42 -1.38
C LEU A 64 -1.92 10.96 -1.69
N LEU A 65 -1.03 10.69 -2.64
CA LEU A 65 -0.72 9.32 -3.07
C LEU A 65 -0.14 8.49 -1.94
N SER A 66 0.70 9.10 -1.08
CA SER A 66 1.28 8.43 0.09
C SER A 66 0.24 7.82 1.05
N THR A 67 -1.00 8.35 1.05
CA THR A 67 -2.08 7.81 1.88
C THR A 67 -2.42 6.37 1.50
N GLY A 68 -2.32 6.00 0.22
CA GLY A 68 -2.58 4.66 -0.28
C GLY A 68 -1.63 3.62 0.33
N GLU A 69 -0.32 3.88 0.31
CA GLU A 69 0.67 3.01 0.96
C GLU A 69 0.47 2.97 2.48
N ARG A 70 0.15 4.11 3.11
CA ARG A 70 -0.08 4.19 4.56
C ARG A 70 -1.25 3.31 4.99
N ILE A 71 -2.35 3.32 4.24
CA ILE A 71 -3.51 2.45 4.48
C ILE A 71 -3.11 0.98 4.39
N SER A 72 -2.42 0.57 3.32
CA SER A 72 -1.94 -0.82 3.16
C SER A 72 -1.03 -1.25 4.33
N CYS A 73 -0.10 -0.39 4.74
CA CYS A 73 0.80 -0.68 5.85
C CYS A 73 0.05 -0.83 7.17
N ALA A 74 -0.88 0.08 7.48
CA ALA A 74 -1.69 0.02 8.69
C ALA A 74 -2.54 -1.25 8.74
N LEU A 75 -3.24 -1.58 7.64
CA LEU A 75 -4.07 -2.79 7.56
C LEU A 75 -3.26 -4.09 7.66
N CYS A 76 -2.02 -4.12 7.14
CA CYS A 76 -1.16 -5.30 7.26
C CYS A 76 -0.58 -5.50 8.67
N ALA A 77 -0.50 -4.43 9.46
CA ALA A 77 0.03 -4.46 10.81
C ALA A 77 -1.03 -4.83 11.88
N MET A 78 -2.32 -4.80 11.52
CA MET A 78 -3.44 -5.28 12.34
C MET A 78 -3.48 -6.82 12.41
#